data_AF-A0A6T1DUE6-F1
#
_entry.id   AF-A0A6T1DUE6-F1
#
_cell.length_a   1.000
_cell.length_b   1.000
_cell.length_c   1.000
_cell.angle_alpha   90.00
_cell.angle_beta   90.00
_cell.angle_gamma   90.00
#
_symmetry.space_group_name_H-M   'P 1'
#
loop_
_entity.id
_entity.type
_entity.pdbx_description
1 polymer ?
#
loop_
_entity_poly.entity_id
_entity_poly.type
_entity_poly.pdbx_seq_one_letter_code
_entity_poly.pdbx_strand_id
1 'polypeptide(L)'
;MAFDEKAVEQLAAEAARVFLAGLQNLAAAAAKEAELERQRLSAEALALAKDRARLEEAWSQLNLERTRLECSVGASTGITDVSHVSPLGRALPRSLGSVISPMHERAGGGLGPAAGEELHSSVLGGYTVPSGLAALQGPVPGYCSVTVGRHCFSVLPLQEPDAVSLGHDLWNHVVELPEGWEIYSALDREFDQVIASLTKRRWGAMVLGVRNAHDHYDAYWTPLFGDGSHAGMRCQEDVDWIEPMEDNARRFRMTYSGLRVIICKPLQQVLPGLGTSPAAAPPPLVTSTLAASFVGLPTAPLSVREPQPGHAWRPP
;
A
#
# COMPACT_ATOMS: atom_id res chain seq x y z
N MET A 1 7.82 -55.85 -62.01
CA MET A 1 6.36 -55.66 -61.92
C MET A 1 6.12 -54.17 -61.74
N ALA A 2 5.42 -53.53 -62.68
CA ALA A 2 5.08 -52.11 -62.55
C ALA A 2 3.79 -51.98 -61.75
N PHE A 3 3.76 -51.09 -60.77
CA PHE A 3 2.53 -50.75 -60.05
C PHE A 3 1.63 -49.90 -60.96
N ASP A 4 0.32 -50.09 -60.85
CA ASP A 4 -0.67 -49.27 -61.56
C ASP A 4 -0.74 -47.88 -60.88
N GLU A 5 -0.11 -46.90 -61.52
CA GLU A 5 -0.01 -45.52 -61.05
C GLU A 5 -1.40 -44.90 -60.80
N LYS A 6 -2.40 -45.24 -61.63
CA LYS A 6 -3.77 -44.72 -61.46
C LYS A 6 -4.44 -45.23 -60.19
N ALA A 7 -4.16 -46.49 -59.81
CA ALA A 7 -4.70 -47.06 -58.59
C ALA A 7 -4.09 -46.38 -57.34
N VAL A 8 -2.80 -46.02 -57.41
CA VAL A 8 -2.12 -45.29 -56.33
C VAL A 8 -2.67 -43.86 -56.19
N GLU A 9 -2.88 -43.16 -57.29
CA GLU A 9 -3.47 -41.81 -57.28
C GLU A 9 -4.90 -41.80 -56.73
N GLN A 10 -5.73 -42.77 -57.12
CA GLN A 10 -7.09 -42.90 -56.61
C GLN A 10 -7.10 -43.18 -55.10
N LEU A 11 -6.20 -44.05 -54.63
CA LEU A 11 -6.07 -44.34 -53.22
C LEU A 11 -5.61 -43.11 -52.44
N ALA A 12 -4.66 -42.35 -52.97
CA ALA A 12 -4.17 -41.11 -52.36
C ALA A 12 -5.27 -40.04 -52.29
N ALA A 13 -6.06 -39.87 -53.36
CA ALA A 13 -7.18 -38.93 -53.40
C ALA A 13 -8.27 -39.30 -52.37
N GLU A 14 -8.60 -40.59 -52.25
CA GLU A 14 -9.60 -41.05 -51.29
C GLU A 14 -9.09 -40.91 -49.85
N ALA A 15 -7.81 -41.23 -49.60
CA ALA A 15 -7.19 -41.03 -48.30
C ALA A 15 -7.19 -39.54 -47.89
N ALA A 16 -6.85 -38.64 -48.82
CA ALA A 16 -6.89 -37.19 -48.58
C ALA A 16 -8.33 -36.71 -48.28
N ARG A 17 -9.33 -37.23 -49.00
CA ARG A 17 -10.74 -36.90 -48.79
C ARG A 17 -11.21 -37.33 -47.39
N VAL A 18 -10.91 -38.55 -46.98
CA VAL A 18 -11.26 -39.07 -45.65
C VAL A 18 -10.54 -38.30 -44.56
N PHE A 19 -9.26 -37.98 -44.75
CA PHE A 19 -8.49 -37.18 -43.80
C PHE A 19 -9.04 -35.76 -43.62
N LEU A 20 -9.38 -35.07 -44.72
CA LEU A 20 -10.00 -33.75 -44.68
C LEU A 20 -11.36 -33.78 -43.98
N ALA A 21 -12.20 -34.77 -44.26
CA ALA A 21 -13.47 -34.95 -43.56
C ALA A 21 -13.26 -35.18 -42.05
N GLY A 22 -12.23 -35.96 -41.68
CA GLY A 22 -11.84 -36.16 -40.28
C GLY A 22 -11.42 -34.87 -39.59
N LEU A 23 -10.58 -34.05 -40.24
CA LEU A 23 -10.17 -32.75 -39.71
C LEU A 23 -11.34 -31.78 -39.55
N GLN A 24 -12.26 -31.73 -40.52
CA GLN A 24 -13.47 -30.90 -40.44
C GLN A 24 -14.35 -31.30 -39.25
N ASN A 25 -14.54 -32.61 -39.03
CA ASN A 25 -15.30 -33.11 -37.88
C ASN A 25 -14.63 -32.80 -36.55
N LEU A 26 -13.30 -32.93 -36.48
CA LEU A 26 -12.53 -32.57 -35.27
C LEU A 26 -12.64 -31.07 -34.96
N ALA A 27 -12.50 -30.22 -35.97
CA ALA A 27 -12.64 -28.76 -35.81
C ALA A 27 -14.05 -28.37 -35.35
N ALA A 28 -15.09 -29.00 -35.91
CA ALA A 28 -16.47 -28.78 -35.50
C ALA A 28 -16.73 -29.22 -34.05
N ALA A 29 -16.17 -30.36 -33.62
CA ALA A 29 -16.26 -30.83 -32.25
C ALA A 29 -15.56 -29.87 -31.27
N ALA A 30 -14.34 -29.45 -31.60
CA ALA A 30 -13.58 -28.49 -30.78
C ALA A 30 -14.30 -27.13 -30.66
N ALA A 31 -14.90 -26.64 -31.76
CA ALA A 31 -15.69 -25.41 -31.73
C ALA A 31 -16.91 -25.52 -30.81
N LYS A 32 -17.59 -26.67 -30.82
CA LYS A 32 -18.75 -26.93 -29.95
C LYS A 32 -18.34 -27.01 -28.48
N GLU A 33 -17.22 -27.66 -28.17
CA GLU A 33 -16.69 -27.73 -26.80
C GLU A 33 -16.28 -26.35 -26.28
N ALA A 34 -15.59 -25.55 -27.09
CA ALA A 34 -15.23 -24.18 -26.73
C ALA A 34 -16.44 -23.28 -26.48
N GLU A 35 -17.54 -23.46 -27.23
CA GLU A 35 -18.79 -22.74 -27.01
C GLU A 35 -19.45 -23.14 -25.68
N LEU A 36 -19.50 -24.43 -25.37
CA LEU A 36 -20.05 -24.93 -24.10
C LEU A 36 -19.24 -24.41 -22.90
N GLU A 37 -17.91 -24.39 -23.00
CA GLU A 37 -17.07 -23.86 -21.92
C GLU A 37 -17.24 -22.35 -21.75
N ARG A 38 -17.38 -21.59 -22.84
CA ARG A 38 -17.69 -20.15 -22.76
C ARG A 38 -19.03 -19.91 -22.07
N GLN A 39 -20.04 -20.71 -22.40
CA GLN A 39 -21.35 -20.63 -21.75
C GLN A 39 -21.25 -20.97 -20.26
N ARG A 40 -20.51 -22.02 -19.89
CA ARG A 40 -20.25 -22.38 -18.49
C ARG A 40 -19.60 -21.24 -17.71
N LEU A 41 -18.50 -20.68 -18.23
CA LEU A 41 -17.79 -19.56 -17.59
C LEU A 41 -18.69 -18.32 -17.46
N SER A 42 -19.55 -18.05 -18.46
CA SER A 42 -20.50 -16.94 -18.39
C SER A 42 -21.56 -17.14 -17.30
N ALA A 43 -22.05 -18.37 -17.11
CA ALA A 43 -23.00 -18.70 -16.06
C ALA A 43 -22.37 -18.61 -14.66
N GLU A 44 -21.12 -19.06 -14.52
CA GLU A 44 -20.34 -18.94 -13.29
C GLU A 44 -20.06 -17.47 -12.94
N ALA A 45 -19.67 -16.65 -13.92
CA ALA A 45 -19.47 -15.22 -13.70
C ALA A 45 -20.74 -14.51 -13.24
N LEU A 46 -21.90 -14.87 -13.81
CA LEU A 46 -23.20 -14.35 -13.37
C LEU A 46 -23.54 -14.79 -11.93
N ALA A 47 -23.24 -16.03 -11.56
CA ALA A 47 -23.46 -16.54 -10.21
C ALA A 47 -22.59 -15.77 -9.19
N LEU A 48 -21.29 -15.62 -9.47
CA LEU A 48 -20.37 -14.86 -8.63
C LEU A 48 -20.77 -13.38 -8.50
N ALA A 49 -21.28 -12.77 -9.58
CA ALA A 49 -21.78 -11.40 -9.52
C ALA A 49 -22.99 -11.26 -8.58
N LYS A 50 -23.92 -12.24 -8.60
CA LYS A 50 -25.07 -12.27 -7.67
C LYS A 50 -24.63 -12.45 -6.22
N ASP A 51 -23.66 -13.33 -5.98
CA ASP A 51 -23.14 -13.56 -4.63
C ASP A 51 -22.40 -12.34 -4.08
N ARG A 52 -21.61 -11.65 -4.92
CA ARG A 52 -21.00 -10.36 -4.56
C ARG A 52 -22.05 -9.31 -4.19
N ALA A 53 -23.13 -9.19 -4.97
CA ALA A 53 -24.20 -8.25 -4.67
C ALA A 53 -24.88 -8.55 -3.31
N ARG A 54 -25.09 -9.83 -2.99
CA ARG A 54 -25.64 -10.25 -1.68
C ARG A 54 -24.71 -9.93 -0.52
N LEU A 55 -23.40 -10.15 -0.69
CA LEU A 55 -22.40 -9.83 0.33
C LEU A 55 -22.33 -8.32 0.58
N GLU A 56 -22.39 -7.51 -0.48
CA GLU A 56 -22.39 -6.05 -0.37
C GLU A 56 -23.64 -5.55 0.36
N GLU A 57 -24.82 -6.10 0.05
CA GLU A 57 -26.06 -5.77 0.75
C GLU A 57 -26.00 -6.15 2.23
N ALA A 58 -25.52 -7.36 2.56
CA ALA A 58 -25.35 -7.79 3.95
C ALA A 58 -24.34 -6.92 4.71
N TRP A 59 -23.24 -6.52 4.07
CA TRP A 59 -22.24 -5.63 4.66
C TRP A 59 -22.82 -4.23 4.92
N SER A 60 -23.59 -3.69 3.97
CA SER A 60 -24.30 -2.41 4.12
C SER A 60 -25.26 -2.44 5.32
N GLN A 61 -26.03 -3.52 5.49
CA GLN A 61 -26.92 -3.71 6.63
C GLN A 61 -26.15 -3.75 7.96
N LEU A 62 -25.04 -4.50 8.04
CA LEU A 62 -24.20 -4.55 9.23
C LEU A 62 -23.62 -3.18 9.59
N ASN A 63 -23.18 -2.40 8.59
CA ASN A 63 -22.69 -1.04 8.82
C ASN A 63 -23.78 -0.10 9.34
N LEU A 64 -25.00 -0.22 8.82
CA LEU A 64 -26.14 0.54 9.30
C LEU A 64 -26.48 0.18 10.76
N GLU A 65 -26.49 -1.11 11.10
CA GLU A 65 -26.68 -1.57 12.48
C GLU A 65 -25.58 -1.07 13.42
N ARG A 66 -24.32 -1.14 12.99
CA ARG A 66 -23.19 -0.59 13.74
C ARG A 66 -23.39 0.90 14.04
N THR A 67 -23.71 1.68 13.01
CA THR A 67 -23.95 3.14 13.14
C THR A 67 -25.12 3.42 14.09
N ARG A 68 -26.18 2.61 14.04
CA ARG A 68 -27.33 2.72 14.95
C ARG A 68 -26.95 2.44 16.40
N LEU A 69 -26.11 1.43 16.65
CA LEU A 69 -25.61 1.09 17.98
C LEU A 69 -24.65 2.17 18.52
N GLU A 70 -23.78 2.73 17.67
CA GLU A 70 -22.90 3.84 18.05
C GLU A 70 -23.70 5.07 18.51
N CYS A 71 -24.77 5.43 17.78
CA CYS A 71 -25.67 6.51 18.17
C CYS A 71 -26.42 6.25 19.49
N SER A 72 -26.82 5.01 19.78
CA SER A 72 -27.55 4.69 21.01
C SER A 72 -26.65 4.67 22.25
N VAL A 73 -25.38 4.25 22.11
CA VAL A 73 -24.38 4.29 23.19
C VAL A 73 -24.02 5.73 23.57
N GLY A 74 -23.90 6.63 22.57
CA GLY A 74 -23.66 8.05 22.81
C GLY A 74 -24.80 8.78 23.54
N ALA A 75 -26.04 8.32 23.41
CA ALA A 75 -27.20 8.89 24.10
C ALA A 75 -27.38 8.36 25.53
N SER A 76 -26.87 7.16 25.84
CA SER A 76 -27.01 6.53 27.16
C SER A 76 -25.88 6.87 28.13
N THR A 77 -24.76 7.42 27.65
CA THR A 77 -23.70 7.98 28.50
C THR A 77 -24.00 9.45 28.81
N GLY A 78 -25.15 9.67 29.45
CA GLY A 78 -25.41 10.89 30.22
C GLY A 78 -24.43 10.95 31.38
N ILE A 79 -23.23 11.45 31.09
CA ILE A 79 -22.22 11.81 32.09
C ILE A 79 -22.85 12.87 32.97
N THR A 80 -22.98 12.49 34.25
CA THR A 80 -23.29 13.36 35.37
C THR A 80 -22.46 14.63 35.32
N ASP A 81 -23.20 15.74 35.34
CA ASP A 81 -22.80 17.10 35.65
C ASP A 81 -21.74 17.14 36.76
N VAL A 82 -20.48 17.38 36.38
CA VAL A 82 -19.45 17.87 37.30
C VAL A 82 -19.09 19.27 36.82
N SER A 83 -19.79 20.21 37.41
CA SER A 83 -19.50 21.64 37.37
C SER A 83 -18.04 21.92 37.71
N HIS A 84 -17.27 22.48 36.78
CA HIS A 84 -16.08 23.26 37.10
C HIS A 84 -15.92 24.46 36.15
N VAL A 85 -16.41 25.59 36.67
CA VAL A 85 -16.02 27.00 36.53
C VAL A 85 -14.83 27.35 35.60
N SER A 86 -15.19 28.07 34.51
CA SER A 86 -14.56 29.19 33.79
C SER A 86 -13.13 29.13 33.21
N PRO A 87 -12.99 29.64 31.97
CA PRO A 87 -11.87 30.51 31.59
C PRO A 87 -12.32 31.92 31.17
N LEU A 88 -11.64 32.92 31.71
CA LEU A 88 -11.77 34.34 31.36
C LEU A 88 -11.22 34.61 29.94
N GLY A 89 -11.93 35.46 29.20
CA GLY A 89 -11.73 35.69 27.77
C GLY A 89 -10.49 36.49 27.38
N ARG A 90 -10.18 36.42 26.08
CA ARG A 90 -9.39 37.42 25.38
C ARG A 90 -9.88 37.57 23.94
N ALA A 91 -9.96 38.82 23.51
CA ALA A 91 -10.76 39.32 22.40
C ALA A 91 -9.98 39.50 21.08
N LEU A 92 -10.74 39.40 19.97
CA LEU A 92 -10.60 40.04 18.64
C LEU A 92 -9.42 39.61 17.71
N PRO A 93 -9.51 39.83 16.36
CA PRO A 93 -10.50 40.62 15.61
C PRO A 93 -11.23 39.94 14.42
N ARG A 94 -12.34 40.56 14.02
CA ARG A 94 -13.02 40.43 12.72
C ARG A 94 -12.16 41.03 11.60
N SER A 95 -12.12 40.36 10.45
CA SER A 95 -11.75 40.94 9.14
C SER A 95 -12.77 40.47 8.09
N LEU A 96 -13.38 41.44 7.42
CA LEU A 96 -14.33 41.31 6.32
C LEU A 96 -13.57 41.39 4.99
N GLY A 97 -13.96 40.54 4.03
CA GLY A 97 -13.67 40.79 2.62
C GLY A 97 -13.55 39.53 1.77
N SER A 98 -14.63 39.13 1.09
CA SER A 98 -14.53 38.79 -0.33
C SER A 98 -15.93 38.73 -0.95
N VAL A 99 -16.10 39.59 -1.94
CA VAL A 99 -17.27 39.79 -2.79
C VAL A 99 -17.35 38.63 -3.78
N ILE A 100 -18.50 37.95 -3.86
CA ILE A 100 -18.80 37.00 -4.95
C ILE A 100 -19.71 37.72 -5.93
N SER A 101 -19.22 37.95 -7.14
CA SER A 101 -20.03 38.34 -8.29
C SER A 101 -20.60 37.09 -9.00
N PRO A 102 -21.85 37.11 -9.46
CA PRO A 102 -22.44 36.01 -10.24
C PRO A 102 -22.14 36.19 -11.74
N MET A 103 -21.62 35.16 -12.40
CA MET A 103 -21.55 35.13 -13.86
C MET A 103 -22.81 34.50 -14.46
N HIS A 104 -23.35 35.22 -15.44
CA HIS A 104 -24.47 34.87 -16.29
C HIS A 104 -24.21 33.62 -17.13
N GLU A 105 -25.15 32.69 -17.05
CA GLU A 105 -25.38 31.61 -18.01
C GLU A 105 -26.12 32.20 -19.22
N ARG A 106 -25.51 32.14 -20.41
CA ARG A 106 -26.14 32.58 -21.66
C ARG A 106 -26.22 31.41 -22.64
N ALA A 107 -27.47 31.14 -23.01
CA ALA A 107 -27.91 30.13 -23.96
C ALA A 107 -27.45 30.38 -25.41
N GLY A 108 -27.44 29.28 -26.17
CA GLY A 108 -27.34 29.22 -27.64
C GLY A 108 -26.50 27.98 -28.01
N GLY A 109 -27.00 26.91 -28.61
CA GLY A 109 -28.02 26.81 -29.65
C GLY A 109 -27.33 26.30 -30.92
N GLY A 110 -27.39 25.00 -31.19
CA GLY A 110 -26.77 24.38 -32.36
C GLY A 110 -27.29 22.97 -32.63
N LEU A 111 -28.18 22.88 -33.62
CA LEU A 111 -28.84 21.69 -34.16
C LEU A 111 -27.89 20.86 -35.04
N GLY A 112 -28.03 19.52 -35.02
CA GLY A 112 -27.51 18.63 -36.08
C GLY A 112 -27.36 17.16 -35.64
N PRO A 113 -28.02 16.18 -36.29
CA PRO A 113 -28.18 14.82 -35.77
C PRO A 113 -27.19 13.80 -36.35
N ALA A 114 -26.76 12.84 -35.54
CA ALA A 114 -26.32 11.53 -36.01
C ALA A 114 -26.55 10.50 -34.90
N ALA A 115 -27.31 9.47 -35.24
CA ALA A 115 -27.71 8.39 -34.35
C ALA A 115 -26.52 7.52 -33.94
N GLY A 116 -26.47 7.19 -32.65
CA GLY A 116 -25.60 6.18 -32.06
C GLY A 116 -26.14 5.88 -30.67
N GLU A 117 -26.90 4.80 -30.55
CA GLU A 117 -27.37 4.26 -29.27
C GLU A 117 -26.15 3.78 -28.46
N GLU A 118 -25.72 4.58 -27.48
CA GLU A 118 -24.92 4.10 -26.35
C GLU A 118 -25.81 4.05 -25.11
N LEU A 119 -26.08 2.82 -24.65
CA LEU A 119 -26.75 2.54 -23.39
C LEU A 119 -25.80 2.89 -22.24
N HIS A 120 -25.97 4.09 -21.71
CA HIS A 120 -25.42 4.48 -20.42
C HIS A 120 -26.09 3.68 -19.30
N SER A 121 -25.38 2.69 -18.77
CA SER A 121 -25.66 2.13 -17.44
C SER A 121 -24.89 2.96 -16.41
N SER A 122 -25.62 3.73 -15.62
CA SER A 122 -25.12 4.44 -14.45
C SER A 122 -26.19 4.40 -13.39
N VAL A 123 -26.05 3.50 -12.40
CA VAL A 123 -26.37 3.74 -10.99
C VAL A 123 -25.66 2.65 -10.17
N LEU A 124 -24.44 2.93 -9.70
CA LEU A 124 -23.94 2.38 -8.44
C LEU A 124 -23.09 3.45 -7.78
N GLY A 125 -23.43 3.78 -6.54
CA GLY A 125 -22.75 4.78 -5.72
C GLY A 125 -21.32 4.38 -5.45
N GLY A 126 -20.40 4.94 -6.22
CA GLY A 126 -18.98 4.82 -5.97
C GLY A 126 -18.60 5.69 -4.78
N TYR A 127 -18.06 5.06 -3.73
CA TYR A 127 -17.01 5.72 -2.97
C TYR A 127 -15.81 5.84 -3.93
N THR A 128 -15.78 6.91 -4.72
CA THR A 128 -14.58 7.33 -5.41
C THR A 128 -13.58 7.76 -4.33
N VAL A 129 -12.78 6.79 -3.86
CA VAL A 129 -11.45 7.13 -3.37
C VAL A 129 -10.80 7.86 -4.54
N PRO A 130 -10.33 9.11 -4.38
CA PRO A 130 -9.79 9.86 -5.50
C PRO A 130 -8.58 9.10 -6.05
N SER A 131 -8.79 8.35 -7.14
CA SER A 131 -7.72 7.73 -7.95
C SER A 131 -6.85 8.78 -8.66
N GLY A 132 -7.04 10.06 -8.34
CA GLY A 132 -6.07 11.11 -8.58
C GLY A 132 -4.93 11.07 -7.57
N LEU A 133 -4.15 9.98 -7.54
CA LEU A 133 -2.75 10.02 -7.09
C LEU A 133 -1.91 10.77 -8.14
N ALA A 134 -2.33 11.99 -8.50
CA ALA A 134 -1.43 12.97 -9.07
C ALA A 134 -0.34 13.16 -8.02
N ALA A 135 0.93 12.97 -8.42
CA ALA A 135 2.11 13.08 -7.58
C ALA A 135 1.89 14.14 -6.50
N LEU A 136 1.63 13.70 -5.26
CA LEU A 136 1.46 14.60 -4.12
C LEU A 136 2.83 15.23 -3.87
N GLN A 137 3.11 16.30 -4.61
CA GLN A 137 4.21 17.20 -4.35
C GLN A 137 3.85 17.94 -3.07
N GLY A 138 4.23 17.35 -1.95
CA GLY A 138 3.84 17.84 -0.64
C GLY A 138 4.48 17.05 0.50
N PRO A 139 4.36 17.55 1.73
CA PRO A 139 4.83 16.84 2.90
C PRO A 139 4.08 15.50 3.04
N VAL A 140 4.80 14.46 3.45
CA VAL A 140 4.20 13.14 3.77
C VAL A 140 3.13 13.33 4.85
N PRO A 141 1.86 12.94 4.57
CA PRO A 141 0.80 13.05 5.57
C PRO A 141 1.11 12.21 6.80
N GLY A 142 0.76 12.72 7.99
CA GLY A 142 1.08 12.04 9.26
C GLY A 142 0.49 10.63 9.37
N TYR A 143 -0.69 10.40 8.80
CA TYR A 143 -1.36 9.10 8.78
C TYR A 143 -0.71 8.08 7.82
N CYS A 144 0.15 8.52 6.90
CA CYS A 144 0.96 7.66 6.03
C CYS A 144 2.32 7.33 6.64
N SER A 145 2.54 7.64 7.92
CA SER A 145 3.87 7.53 8.54
C SER A 145 3.84 6.75 9.86
N VAL A 146 4.92 6.02 10.14
CA VAL A 146 5.13 5.29 11.39
C VAL A 146 6.46 5.71 11.99
N THR A 147 6.48 5.92 13.29
CA THR A 147 7.74 6.17 14.01
C THR A 147 8.27 4.86 14.59
N VAL A 148 9.52 4.54 14.28
CA VAL A 148 10.24 3.40 14.87
C VAL A 148 11.62 3.91 15.30
N GLY A 149 11.92 3.81 16.60
CA GLY A 149 13.16 4.34 17.16
C GLY A 149 13.30 5.85 16.94
N ARG A 150 14.37 6.25 16.25
CA ARG A 150 14.73 7.66 15.98
C ARG A 150 14.33 8.14 14.57
N HIS A 151 13.60 7.33 13.83
CA HIS A 151 13.25 7.63 12.45
C HIS A 151 11.73 7.59 12.26
N CYS A 152 11.26 8.43 11.35
CA CYS A 152 9.90 8.40 10.84
C CYS A 152 9.96 7.74 9.46
N PHE A 153 9.12 6.73 9.25
CA PHE A 153 9.08 5.89 8.06
C PHE A 153 7.77 6.08 7.31
N SER A 154 7.84 5.95 5.99
CA SER A 154 6.69 5.89 5.10
C SER A 154 7.08 5.00 3.90
N VAL A 155 6.21 4.89 2.91
CA VAL A 155 6.48 4.12 1.70
C VAL A 155 6.12 4.92 0.44
N LEU A 156 6.71 4.57 -0.70
CA LEU A 156 6.34 5.13 -2.00
C LEU A 156 5.77 4.05 -2.94
N PRO A 157 4.67 4.36 -3.67
CA PRO A 157 3.75 5.48 -3.45
C PRO A 157 3.20 5.55 -2.02
N LEU A 158 2.82 6.74 -1.57
CA LEU A 158 2.32 6.98 -0.19
C LEU A 158 1.08 6.12 0.09
N GLN A 159 1.13 5.36 1.18
CA GLN A 159 0.07 4.47 1.61
C GLN A 159 -0.07 4.44 3.12
N GLU A 160 -1.26 4.13 3.62
CA GLU A 160 -1.50 3.93 5.04
C GLU A 160 -0.78 2.68 5.59
N PRO A 161 -0.19 2.75 6.80
CA PRO A 161 0.55 1.65 7.40
C PRO A 161 -0.26 0.42 7.81
N ASP A 162 -1.57 0.37 7.58
CA ASP A 162 -2.35 -0.85 7.83
C ASP A 162 -3.26 -1.17 6.63
N ALA A 163 -2.95 -0.58 5.46
CA ALA A 163 -3.71 -0.80 4.24
C ALA A 163 -3.70 -2.27 3.81
N VAL A 164 -4.89 -2.81 3.58
CA VAL A 164 -5.10 -4.21 3.22
C VAL A 164 -5.26 -4.43 1.72
N SER A 165 -5.58 -3.38 0.97
CA SER A 165 -5.74 -3.44 -0.48
C SER A 165 -4.38 -3.38 -1.17
N LEU A 166 -4.14 -4.36 -2.04
CA LEU A 166 -3.04 -4.30 -2.99
C LEU A 166 -3.36 -3.20 -4.00
N GLY A 167 -2.61 -2.10 -3.93
CA GLY A 167 -2.71 -1.07 -4.96
C GLY A 167 -2.09 -1.61 -6.25
N HIS A 168 -2.88 -2.29 -7.07
CA HIS A 168 -2.46 -2.83 -8.38
C HIS A 168 -2.24 -1.73 -9.42
N ASP A 169 -2.71 -0.51 -9.14
CA ASP A 169 -2.81 0.59 -10.09
C ASP A 169 -1.49 1.35 -10.29
N LEU A 170 -0.36 0.80 -9.86
CA LEU A 170 0.91 1.54 -9.74
C LEU A 170 2.03 1.01 -10.64
N TRP A 171 1.70 0.11 -11.57
CA TRP A 171 2.63 -0.33 -12.62
C TRP A 171 2.98 0.83 -13.55
N ASN A 172 4.28 1.01 -13.83
CA ASN A 172 4.84 2.11 -14.63
C ASN A 172 4.57 3.53 -14.11
N HIS A 173 4.13 3.66 -12.85
CA HIS A 173 3.99 4.98 -12.25
C HIS A 173 5.34 5.54 -11.82
N VAL A 174 5.56 6.82 -12.12
CA VAL A 174 6.71 7.57 -11.62
C VAL A 174 6.33 8.23 -10.31
N VAL A 175 7.03 7.90 -9.24
CA VAL A 175 6.93 8.53 -7.93
C VAL A 175 8.10 9.46 -7.68
N GLU A 176 7.91 10.44 -6.82
CA GLU A 176 8.95 11.37 -6.41
C GLU A 176 9.13 11.31 -4.89
N LEU A 177 10.38 11.30 -4.44
CA LEU A 177 10.78 11.28 -3.04
C LEU A 177 10.54 12.64 -2.39
N PRO A 178 9.66 12.76 -1.38
CA PRO A 178 9.34 14.02 -0.72
C PRO A 178 10.57 14.69 -0.09
N GLU A 179 10.61 16.02 -0.08
CA GLU A 179 11.76 16.78 0.43
C GLU A 179 12.10 16.41 1.89
N GLY A 180 13.39 16.26 2.19
CA GLY A 180 13.88 15.87 3.51
C GLY A 180 13.72 14.38 3.86
N TRP A 181 13.13 13.58 2.97
CA TRP A 181 13.12 12.12 3.07
C TRP A 181 14.23 11.51 2.21
N GLU A 182 14.68 10.34 2.63
CA GLU A 182 15.66 9.50 1.96
C GLU A 182 15.12 8.06 1.83
N ILE A 183 15.68 7.27 0.90
CA ILE A 183 15.35 5.85 0.80
C ILE A 183 16.02 5.12 1.96
N TYR A 184 15.28 4.27 2.67
CA TYR A 184 15.81 3.52 3.79
C TYR A 184 16.84 2.49 3.32
N SER A 185 18.00 2.45 3.99
CA SER A 185 19.13 1.60 3.62
C SER A 185 19.22 0.37 4.52
N ALA A 186 19.54 -0.78 3.91
CA ALA A 186 19.88 -2.02 4.60
C ALA A 186 21.21 -1.96 5.38
N LEU A 187 22.00 -0.91 5.19
CA LEU A 187 23.23 -0.65 5.95
C LEU A 187 22.97 -0.01 7.33
N ASP A 188 21.73 0.35 7.63
CA ASP A 188 21.37 0.93 8.92
C ASP A 188 21.57 -0.09 10.06
N ARG A 189 22.08 0.36 11.21
CA ARG A 189 22.40 -0.53 12.35
C ARG A 189 21.17 -1.17 12.97
N GLU A 190 20.01 -0.51 12.86
CA GLU A 190 18.74 -1.00 13.40
C GLU A 190 17.91 -1.73 12.33
N PHE A 191 18.50 -2.01 11.15
CA PHE A 191 17.80 -2.54 9.99
C PHE A 191 16.93 -3.75 10.29
N ASP A 192 17.49 -4.80 10.90
CA ASP A 192 16.76 -6.05 11.18
C ASP A 192 15.52 -5.82 12.06
N GLN A 193 15.64 -4.94 13.05
CA GLN A 193 14.53 -4.60 13.95
C GLN A 193 13.48 -3.75 13.23
N VAL A 194 13.93 -2.77 12.43
CA VAL A 194 13.05 -1.87 11.71
C VAL A 194 12.30 -2.61 10.61
N ILE A 195 12.97 -3.40 9.77
CA ILE A 195 12.34 -4.11 8.66
C ILE A 195 11.30 -5.12 9.16
N ALA A 196 11.60 -5.86 10.24
CA ALA A 196 10.65 -6.77 10.87
C ALA A 196 9.43 -6.04 11.46
N SER A 197 9.58 -4.78 11.86
CA SER A 197 8.49 -3.95 12.37
C SER A 197 7.66 -3.33 11.25
N LEU A 198 8.31 -2.87 10.18
CA LEU A 198 7.68 -2.23 9.03
C LEU A 198 6.94 -3.24 8.13
N THR A 199 7.44 -4.47 7.95
CA THR A 199 6.73 -5.46 7.11
C THR A 199 5.40 -5.88 7.74
N LYS A 200 5.28 -5.93 9.06
CA LYS A 200 4.02 -6.22 9.78
C LYS A 200 2.89 -5.25 9.47
N ARG A 201 3.22 -4.04 9.02
CA ARG A 201 2.30 -2.97 8.66
C ARG A 201 1.63 -3.16 7.28
N ARG A 202 2.01 -4.17 6.48
CA ARG A 202 1.38 -4.48 5.16
C ARG A 202 1.57 -3.39 4.09
N TRP A 203 1.23 -2.13 4.38
CA TRP A 203 1.34 -0.96 3.51
C TRP A 203 0.67 -1.13 2.14
N GLY A 204 -0.36 -1.98 2.05
CA GLY A 204 -1.01 -2.32 0.77
C GLY A 204 -0.06 -2.91 -0.28
N ALA A 205 1.02 -3.58 0.15
CA ALA A 205 2.09 -4.09 -0.70
C ALA A 205 2.42 -5.54 -0.36
N MET A 206 2.73 -6.38 -1.36
CA MET A 206 3.21 -7.75 -1.14
C MET A 206 4.66 -7.75 -0.63
N VAL A 207 5.44 -6.78 -1.11
CA VAL A 207 6.85 -6.62 -0.77
C VAL A 207 7.21 -5.16 -0.49
N LEU A 208 8.18 -4.96 0.39
CA LEU A 208 8.80 -3.67 0.64
C LEU A 208 10.22 -3.67 0.09
N GLY A 209 10.56 -2.62 -0.66
CA GLY A 209 11.89 -2.39 -1.23
C GLY A 209 12.74 -1.51 -0.33
N VAL A 210 14.00 -1.89 -0.11
CA VAL A 210 15.01 -1.13 0.65
C VAL A 210 16.31 -1.07 -0.14
N ARG A 211 17.11 -0.02 0.05
CA ARG A 211 18.37 0.15 -0.67
C ARG A 211 19.48 -0.68 -0.04
N ASN A 212 20.12 -1.55 -0.81
CA ASN A 212 21.18 -2.42 -0.33
C ASN A 212 22.57 -1.76 -0.40
N ALA A 213 23.62 -2.53 -0.11
CA ALA A 213 25.01 -2.05 -0.08
C ALA A 213 25.58 -1.68 -1.45
N HIS A 214 25.01 -2.22 -2.53
CA HIS A 214 25.46 -2.04 -3.90
C HIS A 214 24.72 -0.89 -4.61
N ASP A 215 23.93 -0.09 -3.88
CA ASP A 215 23.03 0.93 -4.42
C ASP A 215 21.91 0.34 -5.31
N HIS A 216 21.64 -0.96 -5.16
CA HIS A 216 20.49 -1.67 -5.72
C HIS A 216 19.38 -1.79 -4.65
N TYR A 217 18.32 -2.53 -4.96
CA TYR A 217 17.18 -2.73 -4.06
C TYR A 217 17.01 -4.19 -3.69
N ASP A 218 16.81 -4.45 -2.39
CA ASP A 218 16.36 -5.75 -1.90
C ASP A 218 14.87 -5.67 -1.58
N ALA A 219 14.15 -6.76 -1.80
CA ALA A 219 12.72 -6.85 -1.52
C ALA A 219 12.44 -7.79 -0.34
N TYR A 220 11.50 -7.40 0.52
CA TYR A 220 11.14 -8.11 1.75
C TYR A 220 9.64 -8.37 1.81
N TRP A 221 9.24 -9.59 2.16
CA TRP A 221 7.84 -9.99 2.22
C TRP A 221 7.06 -9.25 3.30
N THR A 222 5.81 -8.92 3.00
CA THR A 222 4.81 -8.49 3.98
C THR A 222 3.81 -9.62 4.27
N PRO A 223 2.94 -9.49 5.30
CA PRO A 223 1.86 -10.44 5.55
C PRO A 223 0.82 -10.56 4.44
N LEU A 224 0.82 -9.69 3.42
CA LEU A 224 -0.10 -9.81 2.29
C LEU A 224 0.31 -10.92 1.32
N PHE A 225 1.53 -11.47 1.44
CA PHE A 225 1.97 -12.60 0.65
C PHE A 225 1.73 -13.94 1.37
N GLY A 226 1.03 -14.86 0.68
CA GLY A 226 0.78 -16.22 1.19
C GLY A 226 -0.05 -16.22 2.47
N ASP A 227 0.43 -16.93 3.49
CA ASP A 227 -0.15 -17.00 4.83
C ASP A 227 0.47 -15.97 5.81
N GLY A 228 1.38 -15.12 5.32
CA GLY A 228 2.10 -14.11 6.09
C GLY A 228 3.24 -14.66 6.97
N SER A 229 3.54 -15.96 6.94
CA SER A 229 4.61 -16.57 7.73
C SER A 229 6.01 -16.07 7.36
N HIS A 230 6.18 -15.53 6.17
CA HIS A 230 7.44 -15.00 5.65
C HIS A 230 7.64 -13.50 5.88
N ALA A 231 6.73 -12.82 6.59
CA ALA A 231 6.83 -11.37 6.79
C ALA A 231 8.17 -10.97 7.45
N GLY A 232 8.87 -10.01 6.84
CA GLY A 232 10.20 -9.58 7.28
C GLY A 232 11.36 -10.38 6.72
N MET A 233 11.12 -11.49 6.02
CA MET A 233 12.17 -12.23 5.31
C MET A 233 12.45 -11.57 3.96
N ARG A 234 13.74 -11.53 3.57
CA ARG A 234 14.16 -11.12 2.23
C ARG A 234 13.62 -12.10 1.20
N CYS A 235 12.91 -11.60 0.21
CA CYS A 235 12.36 -12.42 -0.87
C CYS A 235 13.32 -12.52 -2.06
N GLN A 236 13.93 -11.40 -2.43
CA GLN A 236 14.81 -11.29 -3.57
C GLN A 236 15.83 -10.17 -3.32
N GLU A 237 17.04 -10.39 -3.79
CA GLU A 237 18.17 -9.46 -3.76
C GLU A 237 18.33 -8.85 -5.15
N ASP A 238 18.80 -7.59 -5.19
CA ASP A 238 19.06 -6.84 -6.43
C ASP A 238 17.87 -6.82 -7.42
N VAL A 239 16.68 -6.47 -6.94
CA VAL A 239 15.48 -6.37 -7.78
C VAL A 239 15.58 -5.19 -8.77
N ASP A 240 15.08 -5.42 -9.99
CA ASP A 240 14.96 -4.44 -11.07
C ASP A 240 13.58 -3.77 -11.12
N TRP A 241 12.82 -3.87 -10.03
CA TRP A 241 11.43 -3.39 -9.94
C TRP A 241 11.30 -1.87 -9.70
N ILE A 242 12.43 -1.21 -9.46
CA ILE A 242 12.56 0.21 -9.15
C ILE A 242 13.61 0.78 -10.07
N GLU A 243 13.18 1.62 -11.01
CA GLU A 243 14.07 2.24 -11.98
C GLU A 243 14.24 3.73 -11.65
N PRO A 244 15.42 4.17 -11.21
CA PRO A 244 15.68 5.59 -11.03
C PRO A 244 15.57 6.32 -12.38
N MET A 245 14.97 7.50 -12.37
CA MET A 245 14.80 8.30 -13.59
C MET A 245 16.05 9.16 -13.86
N GLU A 246 16.52 9.18 -15.11
CA GLU A 246 17.75 9.89 -15.51
C GLU A 246 17.67 11.42 -15.32
N ASP A 247 16.47 12.00 -15.41
CA ASP A 247 16.24 13.44 -15.28
C ASP A 247 16.29 13.92 -13.82
N ASN A 248 16.01 13.05 -12.85
CA ASN A 248 15.94 13.40 -11.45
C ASN A 248 16.17 12.19 -10.54
N ALA A 249 17.26 12.21 -9.77
CA ALA A 249 17.63 11.14 -8.83
C ALA A 249 16.61 10.91 -7.68
N ARG A 250 15.63 11.81 -7.50
CA ARG A 250 14.53 11.66 -6.54
C ARG A 250 13.29 11.01 -7.16
N ARG A 251 13.29 10.76 -8.47
CA ARG A 251 12.16 10.16 -9.18
C ARG A 251 12.46 8.72 -9.53
N PHE A 252 11.47 7.86 -9.33
CA PHE A 252 11.59 6.42 -9.52
C PHE A 252 10.37 5.93 -10.30
N ARG A 253 10.59 5.13 -11.34
CA ARG A 253 9.54 4.39 -12.03
C ARG A 253 9.38 3.02 -11.35
N MET A 254 8.16 2.71 -10.93
CA MET A 254 7.82 1.42 -10.35
C MET A 254 7.42 0.46 -11.47
N THR A 255 8.16 -0.62 -11.69
CA THR A 255 7.86 -1.62 -12.72
C THR A 255 7.13 -2.85 -12.16
N TYR A 256 6.91 -2.92 -10.84
CA TYR A 256 6.13 -3.97 -10.17
C TYR A 256 5.05 -3.38 -9.25
N SER A 257 3.79 -3.73 -9.48
CA SER A 257 2.64 -3.13 -8.77
C SER A 257 2.52 -3.53 -7.30
N GLY A 258 3.05 -4.70 -6.91
CA GLY A 258 3.02 -5.21 -5.54
C GLY A 258 4.14 -4.68 -4.62
N LEU A 259 5.00 -3.78 -5.11
CA LEU A 259 6.15 -3.25 -4.38
C LEU A 259 5.90 -1.83 -3.89
N ARG A 260 6.41 -1.53 -2.70
CA ARG A 260 6.55 -0.15 -2.21
C ARG A 260 7.96 0.08 -1.68
N VAL A 261 8.54 1.24 -1.97
CA VAL A 261 9.88 1.60 -1.50
C VAL A 261 9.79 2.23 -0.12
N ILE A 262 10.55 1.74 0.85
CA ILE A 262 10.59 2.33 2.18
C ILE A 262 11.40 3.63 2.14
N ILE A 263 10.81 4.70 2.65
CA ILE A 263 11.47 5.99 2.83
C ILE A 263 11.50 6.35 4.31
N CYS A 264 12.55 7.03 4.73
CA CYS A 264 12.71 7.48 6.10
C CYS A 264 13.12 8.95 6.16
N LYS A 265 12.90 9.55 7.33
CA LYS A 265 13.53 10.80 7.74
C LYS A 265 13.98 10.68 9.19
N PRO A 266 15.13 11.26 9.57
CA PRO A 266 15.50 11.34 10.97
C PRO A 266 14.48 12.21 11.71
N LEU A 267 14.04 11.76 12.88
CA LEU A 267 13.38 12.66 13.82
C LEU A 267 14.46 13.64 14.26
N GLN A 268 14.39 14.88 13.73
CA GLN A 268 15.16 15.98 14.30
C GLN A 268 14.84 15.96 15.78
N GLN A 269 15.85 15.59 16.58
CA GLN A 269 15.73 15.67 18.01
C GLN A 269 15.45 17.14 18.29
N VAL A 270 14.21 17.44 18.66
CA VAL A 270 13.87 18.73 19.24
C VAL A 270 14.69 18.76 20.51
N LEU A 271 15.89 19.32 20.41
CA LEU A 271 16.85 19.43 21.49
C LEU A 271 16.08 20.16 22.60
N PRO A 272 15.72 19.48 23.70
CA PRO A 272 14.90 20.10 24.72
C PRO A 272 15.77 21.16 25.41
N GLY A 273 15.58 22.42 25.04
CA GLY A 273 16.06 23.54 25.84
C GLY A 273 17.48 24.06 25.56
N LEU A 274 17.77 24.49 24.33
CA LEU A 274 18.50 25.76 24.16
C LEU A 274 17.51 26.90 23.93
N GLY A 275 16.48 26.96 24.78
CA GLY A 275 15.87 28.23 25.10
C GLY A 275 16.90 29.03 25.88
N THR A 276 17.77 29.76 25.19
CA THR A 276 18.44 30.94 25.76
C THR A 276 17.33 31.92 26.11
N SER A 277 16.78 31.75 27.30
CA SER A 277 16.06 32.80 28.00
C SER A 277 17.01 34.00 28.07
N PRO A 278 16.64 35.17 27.50
CA PRO A 278 17.46 36.36 27.65
C PRO A 278 17.49 36.76 29.13
N ALA A 279 18.63 36.50 29.77
CA ALA A 279 19.19 37.15 30.94
C ALA A 279 18.20 37.94 31.82
N ALA A 280 17.53 37.24 32.74
CA ALA A 280 17.16 37.84 34.02
C ALA A 280 18.34 37.63 34.99
N ALA A 281 18.84 38.73 35.53
CA ALA A 281 20.03 38.81 36.37
C ALA A 281 19.98 37.86 37.60
N PRO A 282 21.13 37.27 38.01
CA PRO A 282 21.19 36.40 39.18
C PRO A 282 21.24 37.21 40.51
N PRO A 283 20.51 36.81 41.56
CA PRO A 283 20.82 37.21 42.94
C PRO A 283 22.01 36.39 43.52
N PRO A 284 22.68 36.89 44.57
CA PRO A 284 24.01 36.44 44.96
C PRO A 284 24.05 35.08 45.69
N LEU A 285 25.18 34.42 45.42
CA LEU A 285 25.78 33.23 46.02
C LEU A 285 25.45 32.96 47.50
N VAL A 286 24.97 31.75 47.78
CA VAL A 286 25.19 31.07 49.07
C VAL A 286 25.97 29.79 48.78
N THR A 287 27.22 29.76 49.25
CA THR A 287 28.14 28.65 49.17
C THR A 287 27.77 27.64 50.26
N SER A 288 27.30 26.44 49.87
CA SER A 288 27.22 25.30 50.78
C SER A 288 28.06 24.16 50.23
N THR A 289 29.24 24.02 50.85
CA THR A 289 30.16 22.90 50.70
C THR A 289 29.56 21.67 51.37
N LEU A 290 29.34 20.60 50.62
CA LEU A 290 29.09 19.28 51.19
C LEU A 290 29.82 18.23 50.37
N ALA A 291 30.91 17.74 50.96
CA ALA A 291 31.67 16.59 50.53
C ALA A 291 30.84 15.32 50.79
N ALA A 292 30.76 14.44 49.79
CA ALA A 292 30.30 13.07 49.99
C ALA A 292 31.09 12.11 49.10
N SER A 293 32.05 11.48 49.78
CA SER A 293 32.65 10.16 49.61
C SER A 293 32.22 9.30 48.42
N PHE A 294 33.21 8.99 47.60
CA PHE A 294 33.22 7.93 46.59
C PHE A 294 33.52 6.59 47.28
N VAL A 295 32.56 5.66 47.29
CA VAL A 295 32.78 4.27 47.74
C VAL A 295 32.62 3.36 46.52
N GLY A 296 33.71 2.69 46.16
CA GLY A 296 33.77 1.72 45.08
C GLY A 296 33.02 0.43 45.41
N LEU A 297 32.43 -0.18 44.38
CA LEU A 297 31.91 -1.54 44.41
C LEU A 297 32.57 -2.38 43.30
N PRO A 298 32.80 -3.67 43.55
CA PRO A 298 33.66 -4.52 42.74
C PRO A 298 32.94 -5.10 41.51
N THR A 299 33.67 -5.12 40.40
CA THR A 299 33.40 -5.90 39.19
C THR A 299 33.52 -7.40 39.47
N ALA A 300 32.43 -8.13 39.28
CA ALA A 300 32.43 -9.59 39.18
C ALA A 300 32.30 -10.02 37.70
N PRO A 301 33.11 -10.99 37.22
CA PRO A 301 33.02 -11.48 35.85
C PRO A 301 31.85 -12.47 35.71
N LEU A 302 30.92 -12.16 34.80
CA LEU A 302 29.88 -13.11 34.35
C LEU A 302 30.50 -14.11 33.38
N SER A 303 30.54 -15.37 33.83
CA SER A 303 30.94 -16.54 33.07
C SER A 303 29.92 -16.82 31.97
N VAL A 304 30.30 -16.64 30.71
CA VAL A 304 29.51 -17.04 29.55
C VAL A 304 29.59 -18.56 29.42
N ARG A 305 28.42 -19.22 29.48
CA ARG A 305 28.27 -20.66 29.29
C ARG A 305 27.86 -20.89 27.84
N GLU A 306 28.76 -21.44 27.02
CA GLU A 306 28.48 -21.86 25.64
C GLU A 306 27.35 -22.91 25.60
N PRO A 307 26.33 -22.75 24.75
CA PRO A 307 25.39 -23.81 24.44
C PRO A 307 26.00 -24.77 23.40
N GLN A 308 25.97 -26.06 23.72
CA GLN A 308 26.40 -27.15 22.84
C GLN A 308 25.52 -27.26 21.58
N PRO A 309 26.09 -27.59 20.40
CA PRO A 309 25.32 -27.85 19.19
C PRO A 309 24.66 -29.24 19.26
N GLY A 310 23.34 -29.27 19.49
CA GLY A 310 22.53 -30.47 19.53
C GLY A 310 21.61 -30.62 18.31
N HIS A 311 21.81 -31.72 17.60
CA HIS A 311 20.86 -32.45 16.75
C HIS A 311 20.41 -31.85 15.41
N ALA A 312 21.06 -32.34 14.36
CA ALA A 312 20.59 -32.32 12.98
C ALA A 312 19.27 -33.10 12.82
N TRP A 313 18.28 -32.42 12.26
CA TRP A 313 16.99 -32.97 11.85
C TRP A 313 17.16 -33.69 10.49
N ARG A 314 16.63 -34.91 10.34
CA ARG A 314 16.48 -35.60 9.04
C ARG A 314 14.98 -35.67 8.71
N PRO A 315 14.53 -35.24 7.52
CA PRO A 315 13.18 -35.51 7.06
C PRO A 315 13.07 -36.88 6.35
N PRO A 316 11.85 -37.43 6.28
CA PRO A 316 11.53 -38.68 5.56
C PRO A 316 11.61 -38.55 4.03
#